data_AF-A0A0D6QCE6-F1
#
_entry.id   AF-A0A0D6QCE6-F1
#
_cell.length_a   1.000
_cell.length_b   1.000
_cell.length_c   1.000
_cell.angle_alpha   90.00
_cell.angle_beta   90.00
_cell.angle_gamma   90.00
#
_symmetry.space_group_name_H-M   'P 1'
#
loop_
_entity.id
_entity.type
_entity.pdbx_description
1 polymer ?
#
loop_
_entity_poly.entity_id
_entity_poly.type
_entity_poly.pdbx_seq_one_letter_code
_entity_poly.pdbx_strand_id
1 'polypeptide(L)'
;MPPDEEEDWGDPPRRLPRPVVPEFHVEGFDGPLDLLLDLAERQRLDLGVLSIADLAAQFVAEAERLAGTTPLMQRADWVIWIARLVFLRSRRLFATQAEKQLAEKEARRTVGQIEGILEMRAAADWLVARPQFGVSVFARGGTDVDRSVSVRQGTYFSLMEACLNVLEQELSRVETSVPVYRINVPAYWRVTDALALVREKIANGTFRNIWEECMPPMDLSGPDRTIDRRAAVAATFVAGLELVRQGDASIDTVVFPMA
;
A
#
# COMPACT_ATOMS: atom_id res chain seq x y z
N MET A 1 46.35 3.31 5.32
CA MET A 1 45.21 3.32 4.38
C MET A 1 44.63 1.91 4.40
N PRO A 2 43.67 1.60 5.28
CA PRO A 2 42.90 0.37 5.18
C PRO A 2 41.78 0.54 4.14
N PRO A 3 41.32 -0.55 3.51
CA PRO A 3 40.33 -0.50 2.44
C PRO A 3 38.92 -0.27 3.00
N ASP A 4 38.11 0.39 2.18
CA ASP A 4 36.77 0.87 2.47
C ASP A 4 35.81 -0.28 2.84
N GLU A 5 35.13 -0.12 3.98
CA GLU A 5 34.02 -0.96 4.41
C GLU A 5 32.81 -0.71 3.50
N GLU A 6 32.44 -1.76 2.77
CA GLU A 6 31.13 -2.09 2.20
C GLU A 6 30.04 -1.00 2.30
N GLU A 7 29.90 -0.24 1.21
CA GLU A 7 28.68 0.49 0.90
C GLU A 7 27.60 -0.53 0.48
N ASP A 8 26.94 -1.12 1.48
CA ASP A 8 25.80 -2.03 1.35
C ASP A 8 24.57 -1.26 0.85
N TRP A 9 24.53 -0.98 -0.46
CA TRP A 9 23.42 -0.30 -1.16
C TRP A 9 22.20 -1.21 -1.42
N GLY A 10 21.86 -2.08 -0.46
CA GLY A 10 20.65 -2.91 -0.53
C GLY A 10 19.66 -2.51 0.56
N ASP A 11 18.58 -1.80 0.19
CA ASP A 11 17.40 -1.70 1.04
C ASP A 11 17.03 -3.14 1.47
N PRO A 12 16.95 -3.48 2.78
CA PRO A 12 16.65 -4.83 3.20
C PRO A 12 15.35 -5.26 2.53
N PRO A 13 15.23 -6.53 2.08
CA PRO A 13 14.05 -6.98 1.36
C PRO A 13 12.83 -6.62 2.20
N ARG A 14 11.94 -5.78 1.64
CA ARG A 14 10.71 -5.34 2.29
C ARG A 14 9.95 -6.61 2.70
N ARG A 15 10.09 -7.03 3.95
CA ARG A 15 9.29 -8.13 4.47
C ARG A 15 7.86 -7.62 4.44
N LEU A 16 7.03 -8.25 3.61
CA LEU A 16 5.59 -8.03 3.67
C LEU A 16 5.19 -8.16 5.15
N PRO A 17 4.53 -7.15 5.73
CA PRO A 17 4.04 -7.26 7.11
C PRO A 17 3.27 -8.57 7.22
N ARG A 18 3.57 -9.39 8.24
CA ARG A 18 2.76 -10.57 8.48
C ARG A 18 1.30 -10.12 8.58
N PRO A 19 0.37 -10.79 7.88
CA PRO A 19 -1.03 -10.44 7.98
C PRO A 19 -1.41 -10.48 9.46
N VAL A 20 -2.04 -9.41 9.95
CA VAL A 20 -2.47 -9.36 11.35
C VAL A 20 -3.56 -10.41 11.51
N VAL A 21 -3.38 -11.37 12.42
CA VAL A 21 -4.30 -12.48 12.65
C VAL A 21 -5.00 -12.26 13.99
N PRO A 22 -6.32 -12.55 14.10
CA PRO A 22 -7.04 -12.51 15.37
C PRO A 22 -6.46 -13.49 16.40
N GLU A 23 -6.28 -13.03 17.63
CA GLU A 23 -5.79 -13.83 18.77
C GLU A 23 -6.95 -14.36 19.63
N PHE A 24 -6.83 -15.59 20.13
CA PHE A 24 -7.84 -16.29 20.91
C PHE A 24 -7.28 -16.82 22.22
N HIS A 25 -8.07 -16.69 23.28
CA HIS A 25 -7.75 -17.14 24.63
C HIS A 25 -8.89 -18.05 25.10
N VAL A 26 -8.81 -19.32 24.78
CA VAL A 26 -9.87 -20.31 25.02
C VAL A 26 -9.32 -21.48 25.83
N GLU A 27 -10.19 -22.26 26.48
CA GLU A 27 -9.74 -23.37 27.33
C GLU A 27 -8.85 -24.35 26.55
N GLY A 28 -7.57 -24.41 26.93
CA GLY A 28 -6.57 -25.27 26.30
C GLY A 28 -5.84 -24.68 25.08
N PHE A 29 -6.07 -23.40 24.73
CA PHE A 29 -5.32 -22.72 23.67
C PHE A 29 -5.22 -21.21 23.90
N ASP A 30 -4.00 -20.69 23.71
CA ASP A 30 -3.69 -19.27 23.74
C ASP A 30 -2.79 -18.96 22.54
N GLY A 31 -3.26 -18.09 21.63
CA GLY A 31 -2.50 -17.71 20.44
C GLY A 31 -3.35 -17.32 19.22
N PRO A 32 -2.73 -17.25 18.03
CA PRO A 32 -3.39 -16.77 16.82
C PRO A 32 -4.29 -17.83 16.17
N LEU A 33 -5.32 -17.37 15.43
CA LEU A 33 -6.32 -18.21 14.78
C LEU A 33 -5.76 -19.26 13.81
N ASP A 34 -4.68 -18.94 13.09
CA ASP A 34 -4.02 -19.86 12.16
C ASP A 34 -3.39 -21.06 12.88
N LEU A 35 -2.77 -20.82 14.03
CA LEU A 35 -2.22 -21.85 14.89
C LEU A 35 -3.32 -22.72 15.52
N LEU A 36 -4.43 -22.13 15.96
CA LEU A 36 -5.58 -22.87 16.46
C LEU A 36 -6.08 -23.85 15.39
N LEU A 37 -6.20 -23.39 14.14
CA LEU A 37 -6.63 -24.21 13.01
C LEU A 37 -5.66 -25.36 12.73
N ASP A 38 -4.35 -25.10 12.67
CA ASP A 38 -3.34 -26.15 12.44
C ASP A 38 -3.37 -27.22 13.55
N LEU A 39 -3.50 -26.81 14.81
CA LEU A 39 -3.61 -27.73 15.94
C LEU A 39 -4.91 -28.54 15.92
N ALA A 40 -6.02 -27.91 15.52
CA ALA A 40 -7.31 -28.56 15.36
C ALA A 40 -7.29 -29.61 14.24
N GLU A 41 -6.65 -29.32 13.10
CA GLU A 41 -6.51 -30.24 11.97
C GLU A 41 -5.63 -31.45 12.31
N ARG A 42 -4.54 -31.23 13.04
CA ARG A 42 -3.65 -32.29 13.52
C ARG A 42 -4.22 -33.08 14.70
N GLN A 43 -5.46 -32.79 15.11
CA GLN A 43 -6.13 -33.41 16.27
C GLN A 43 -5.34 -33.27 17.58
N ARG A 44 -4.46 -32.26 17.67
CA ARG A 44 -3.64 -31.98 18.86
C ARG A 44 -4.38 -31.16 19.91
N LEU A 45 -5.57 -30.68 19.57
CA LEU A 45 -6.48 -29.96 20.44
C LEU A 45 -7.83 -30.67 20.50
N ASP A 46 -8.42 -30.78 21.71
CA ASP A 46 -9.73 -31.38 21.89
C ASP A 46 -10.86 -30.36 21.67
N LEU A 47 -11.39 -30.34 20.46
CA LEU A 47 -12.52 -29.49 20.07
C LEU A 47 -13.84 -29.85 20.77
N GLY A 48 -13.92 -31.02 21.44
CA GLY A 48 -15.11 -31.42 22.18
C GLY A 48 -15.29 -30.63 23.49
N VAL A 49 -14.19 -30.25 24.13
CA VAL A 49 -14.17 -29.52 25.42
C VAL A 49 -14.29 -28.02 25.21
N LEU A 50 -13.76 -27.50 24.10
CA LEU A 50 -13.85 -26.09 23.73
C LEU A 50 -15.30 -25.59 23.79
N SER A 51 -15.54 -24.31 24.05
CA SER A 51 -16.86 -23.69 23.92
C SER A 51 -16.98 -22.97 22.58
N ILE A 52 -17.94 -23.37 21.71
CA ILE A 52 -18.19 -22.65 20.43
C ILE A 52 -18.67 -21.22 20.74
N ALA A 53 -19.45 -21.04 21.79
CA ALA A 53 -20.01 -19.74 22.15
C ALA A 53 -18.89 -18.74 22.49
N ASP A 54 -17.90 -19.17 23.27
CA ASP A 54 -16.77 -18.33 23.66
C ASP A 54 -15.88 -18.01 22.46
N LEU A 55 -15.64 -19.01 21.58
CA LEU A 55 -14.88 -18.79 20.36
C LEU A 55 -15.61 -17.83 19.39
N ALA A 56 -16.91 -17.94 19.24
CA ALA A 56 -17.69 -17.03 18.39
C ALA A 56 -17.70 -15.60 18.96
N ALA A 57 -17.85 -15.46 20.28
CA ALA A 57 -17.81 -14.16 20.95
C ALA A 57 -16.43 -13.49 20.82
N GLN A 58 -15.35 -14.24 21.05
CA GLN A 58 -13.99 -13.73 20.87
C GLN A 58 -13.69 -13.37 19.42
N PHE A 59 -14.17 -14.17 18.45
CA PHE A 59 -13.99 -13.86 17.04
C PHE A 59 -14.62 -12.52 16.66
N VAL A 60 -15.86 -12.27 17.09
CA VAL A 60 -16.54 -10.99 16.80
C VAL A 60 -15.80 -9.83 17.44
N ALA A 61 -15.45 -9.94 18.73
CA ALA A 61 -14.71 -8.90 19.45
C ALA A 61 -13.38 -8.57 18.77
N GLU A 62 -12.66 -9.60 18.34
CA GLU A 62 -11.36 -9.46 17.71
C GLU A 62 -11.45 -8.94 16.27
N ALA A 63 -12.46 -9.38 15.52
CA ALA A 63 -12.73 -8.89 14.18
C ALA A 63 -13.14 -7.41 14.18
N GLU A 64 -13.88 -6.96 15.19
CA GLU A 64 -14.22 -5.55 15.41
C GLU A 64 -12.97 -4.74 15.80
N ARG A 65 -12.16 -5.26 16.72
CA ARG A 65 -10.91 -4.60 17.16
C ARG A 65 -9.95 -4.36 15.98
N LEU A 66 -9.84 -5.34 15.08
CA LEU A 66 -8.95 -5.29 13.92
C LEU A 66 -9.60 -4.64 12.68
N ALA A 67 -10.90 -4.29 12.73
CA ALA A 67 -11.62 -3.74 11.58
C ALA A 67 -11.03 -2.41 11.06
N GLY A 68 -10.45 -1.60 11.95
CA GLY A 68 -9.86 -0.30 11.62
C GLY A 68 -8.45 -0.39 11.01
N THR A 69 -7.74 -1.49 11.23
CA THR A 69 -6.35 -1.68 10.77
C THR A 69 -6.22 -2.67 9.62
N THR A 70 -7.21 -3.54 9.44
CA THR A 70 -7.13 -4.67 8.50
C THR A 70 -8.10 -4.50 7.32
N PRO A 71 -7.62 -4.60 6.06
CA PRO A 71 -8.47 -4.55 4.88
C PRO A 71 -9.58 -5.61 4.90
N LEU A 72 -10.75 -5.29 4.35
CA LEU A 72 -11.91 -6.20 4.31
C LEU A 72 -11.57 -7.55 3.65
N MET A 73 -10.77 -7.53 2.58
CA MET A 73 -10.41 -8.73 1.83
C MET A 73 -9.63 -9.73 2.69
N GLN A 74 -8.74 -9.25 3.57
CA GLN A 74 -7.99 -10.10 4.50
C GLN A 74 -8.87 -10.63 5.65
N ARG A 75 -9.87 -9.86 6.06
CA ARG A 75 -10.85 -10.29 7.08
C ARG A 75 -11.79 -11.38 6.58
N ALA A 76 -12.06 -11.42 5.27
CA ALA A 76 -12.86 -12.47 4.66
C ALA A 76 -12.23 -13.86 4.85
N ASP A 77 -10.90 -13.96 4.82
CA ASP A 77 -10.18 -15.21 5.04
C ASP A 77 -10.40 -15.78 6.45
N TRP A 78 -10.55 -14.92 7.47
CA TRP A 78 -10.81 -15.37 8.84
C TRP A 78 -12.15 -16.10 8.97
N VAL A 79 -13.17 -15.66 8.23
CA VAL A 79 -14.50 -16.30 8.23
C VAL A 79 -14.40 -17.73 7.70
N ILE A 80 -13.57 -17.96 6.68
CA ILE A 80 -13.31 -19.29 6.12
C ILE A 80 -12.66 -20.19 7.19
N TRP A 81 -11.67 -19.68 7.93
CA TRP A 81 -10.99 -20.43 8.99
C TRP A 81 -11.93 -20.78 10.14
N ILE A 82 -12.78 -19.85 10.58
CA ILE A 82 -13.78 -20.10 11.61
C ILE A 82 -14.82 -21.13 11.14
N ALA A 83 -15.32 -21.01 9.92
CA ALA A 83 -16.25 -21.99 9.36
C ALA A 83 -15.64 -23.40 9.33
N ARG A 84 -14.34 -23.50 9.01
CA ARG A 84 -13.59 -24.76 9.02
C ARG A 84 -13.46 -25.35 10.43
N LEU A 85 -13.20 -24.54 11.45
CA LEU A 85 -13.17 -24.99 12.85
C LEU A 85 -14.53 -25.53 13.32
N VAL A 86 -15.61 -24.81 13.00
CA VAL A 86 -16.98 -25.25 13.32
C VAL A 86 -17.30 -26.57 12.64
N PHE A 87 -16.93 -26.72 11.37
CA PHE A 87 -17.07 -27.97 10.64
C PHE A 87 -16.27 -29.13 11.28
N LEU A 88 -15.00 -28.90 11.62
CA LEU A 88 -14.14 -29.90 12.26
C LEU A 88 -14.71 -30.37 13.61
N ARG A 89 -15.27 -29.45 14.40
CA ARG A 89 -15.95 -29.79 15.65
C ARG A 89 -17.22 -30.59 15.44
N SER A 90 -18.10 -30.15 14.53
CA SER A 90 -19.32 -30.88 14.19
C SER A 90 -18.98 -32.32 13.76
N ARG A 91 -17.98 -32.47 12.89
CA ARG A 91 -17.52 -33.78 12.43
C ARG A 91 -17.00 -34.66 13.58
N ARG A 92 -16.31 -34.09 14.58
CA ARG A 92 -15.84 -34.84 15.76
C ARG A 92 -17.00 -35.30 16.65
N LEU A 93 -18.03 -34.47 16.82
CA LEU A 93 -19.20 -34.79 17.65
C LEU A 93 -20.10 -35.86 17.03
N PHE A 94 -20.22 -35.88 15.71
CA PHE A 94 -21.17 -36.74 14.99
C PHE A 94 -20.55 -37.98 14.32
N ALA A 95 -19.25 -38.22 14.45
CA ALA A 95 -18.57 -39.31 13.73
C ALA A 95 -19.05 -40.72 14.15
N THR A 96 -19.87 -41.34 13.31
CA THR A 96 -20.20 -42.77 13.41
C THR A 96 -19.08 -43.65 12.86
N GLN A 97 -19.02 -44.93 13.25
CA GLN A 97 -17.96 -45.86 12.83
C GLN A 97 -17.91 -46.08 11.29
N ALA A 98 -19.06 -45.96 10.61
CA ALA A 98 -19.17 -46.07 9.15
C ALA A 98 -18.61 -44.82 8.43
N GLU A 99 -18.85 -43.64 8.98
CA GLU A 99 -18.30 -42.38 8.46
C GLU A 99 -16.79 -42.29 8.64
N LYS A 100 -16.23 -42.88 9.72
CA LYS A 100 -14.77 -42.94 9.91
C LYS A 100 -14.06 -43.70 8.77
N GLN A 101 -14.62 -44.82 8.33
CA GLN A 101 -14.07 -45.63 7.22
C GLN A 101 -14.15 -44.90 5.87
N LEU A 102 -15.26 -44.19 5.62
CA LEU A 102 -15.42 -43.37 4.41
C LEU A 102 -14.47 -42.17 4.43
N ALA A 103 -14.36 -41.48 5.57
CA ALA A 103 -13.46 -40.35 5.77
C ALA A 103 -11.99 -40.74 5.64
N GLU A 104 -11.60 -41.95 6.04
CA GLU A 104 -10.21 -42.42 5.87
C GLU A 104 -9.86 -42.64 4.39
N LYS A 105 -10.79 -43.18 3.59
CA LYS A 105 -10.60 -43.30 2.13
C LYS A 105 -10.55 -41.94 1.43
N GLU A 106 -11.38 -41.01 1.88
CA GLU A 106 -11.40 -39.65 1.35
C GLU A 106 -10.12 -38.88 1.72
N ALA A 107 -9.67 -39.01 2.97
CA ALA A 107 -8.40 -38.44 3.43
C ALA A 107 -7.21 -38.97 2.62
N ARG A 108 -7.15 -40.27 2.32
CA ARG A 108 -6.10 -40.84 1.46
C ARG A 108 -6.12 -40.26 0.04
N ARG A 109 -7.30 -40.00 -0.54
CA ARG A 109 -7.40 -39.31 -1.83
C ARG A 109 -6.92 -37.86 -1.75
N THR A 110 -7.29 -37.15 -0.68
CA THR A 110 -6.86 -35.77 -0.47
C THR A 110 -5.35 -35.65 -0.24
N VAL A 111 -4.74 -36.59 0.48
CA VAL A 111 -3.27 -36.62 0.66
C VAL A 111 -2.54 -36.69 -0.68
N GLY A 112 -2.99 -37.55 -1.61
CA GLY A 112 -2.38 -37.62 -2.94
C GLY A 112 -2.54 -36.33 -3.76
N GLN A 113 -3.64 -35.59 -3.57
CA GLN A 113 -3.81 -34.27 -4.19
C GLN A 113 -2.83 -33.23 -3.61
N ILE A 114 -2.62 -33.26 -2.29
CA ILE A 114 -1.66 -32.38 -1.61
C ILE A 114 -0.24 -32.68 -2.08
N GLU A 115 0.15 -33.96 -2.16
CA GLU A 115 1.45 -34.39 -2.68
C GLU A 115 1.66 -33.85 -4.11
N GLY A 116 0.68 -34.01 -4.99
CA GLY A 116 0.75 -33.46 -6.35
C GLY A 116 0.91 -31.94 -6.40
N ILE A 117 0.20 -31.20 -5.53
CA ILE A 117 0.35 -29.74 -5.44
C ILE A 117 1.73 -29.35 -4.90
N LEU A 118 2.26 -30.07 -3.91
CA LEU A 118 3.59 -29.82 -3.35
C LEU A 118 4.68 -30.08 -4.39
N GLU A 119 4.56 -31.13 -5.21
CA GLU A 119 5.46 -31.38 -6.33
C GLU A 119 5.40 -30.26 -7.38
N MET A 120 4.19 -29.82 -7.75
CA MET A 120 4.02 -28.68 -8.67
C MET A 120 4.62 -27.39 -8.10
N ARG A 121 4.48 -27.16 -6.80
CA ARG A 121 5.01 -25.96 -6.13
C ARG A 121 6.54 -26.01 -6.07
N ALA A 122 7.12 -27.16 -5.74
CA ALA A 122 8.57 -27.35 -5.78
C ALA A 122 9.13 -27.14 -7.21
N ALA A 123 8.42 -27.60 -8.24
CA ALA A 123 8.79 -27.35 -9.63
C ALA A 123 8.68 -25.87 -10.00
N ALA A 124 7.63 -25.17 -9.53
CA ALA A 124 7.47 -23.73 -9.73
C ALA A 124 8.59 -22.94 -9.05
N ASP A 125 8.91 -23.24 -7.80
CA ASP A 125 10.02 -22.60 -7.06
C ASP A 125 11.36 -22.84 -7.77
N TRP A 126 11.59 -24.05 -8.29
CA TRP A 126 12.76 -24.37 -9.09
C TRP A 126 12.82 -23.58 -10.41
N LEU A 127 11.69 -23.37 -11.09
CA LEU A 127 11.63 -22.54 -12.31
C LEU A 127 11.91 -21.07 -12.00
N VAL A 128 11.38 -20.56 -10.88
CA VAL A 128 11.59 -19.17 -10.45
C VAL A 128 13.06 -18.92 -10.10
N ALA A 129 13.72 -19.89 -9.47
CA ALA A 129 15.14 -19.80 -9.11
C ALA A 129 16.09 -19.81 -10.32
N ARG A 130 15.61 -20.17 -11.52
CA ARG A 130 16.43 -20.14 -12.74
C ARG A 130 16.56 -18.72 -13.28
N PRO A 131 17.61 -18.43 -14.07
CA PRO A 131 17.72 -17.16 -14.75
C PRO A 131 16.56 -16.93 -15.73
N GLN A 132 15.67 -16.00 -15.39
CA GLN A 132 14.50 -15.65 -16.18
C GLN A 132 14.83 -14.60 -17.25
N PHE A 133 14.32 -14.83 -18.45
CA PHE A 133 14.42 -13.90 -19.57
C PHE A 133 13.64 -12.61 -19.26
N GLY A 134 14.26 -11.45 -19.50
CA GLY A 134 13.68 -10.13 -19.19
C GLY A 134 13.83 -9.69 -17.72
N VAL A 135 14.36 -10.54 -16.84
CA VAL A 135 14.68 -10.18 -15.43
C VAL A 135 16.18 -10.26 -15.17
N SER A 136 16.78 -11.43 -15.41
CA SER A 136 18.21 -11.69 -15.15
C SER A 136 18.98 -11.99 -16.43
N VAL A 137 18.32 -12.51 -17.46
CA VAL A 137 18.88 -12.73 -18.80
C VAL A 137 18.17 -11.81 -19.77
N PHE A 138 18.93 -10.93 -20.43
CA PHE A 138 18.39 -10.03 -21.44
C PHE A 138 18.87 -10.48 -22.82
N ALA A 139 17.95 -10.58 -23.80
CA ALA A 139 18.38 -10.71 -25.18
C ALA A 139 19.18 -9.47 -25.58
N ARG A 140 20.14 -9.65 -26.50
CA ARG A 140 20.63 -8.52 -27.30
C ARG A 140 19.43 -7.88 -27.99
N GLY A 141 19.25 -6.58 -27.81
CA GLY A 141 18.33 -5.80 -28.65
C GLY A 141 18.72 -6.07 -30.10
N GLY A 142 17.80 -6.64 -30.87
CA GLY A 142 18.09 -7.15 -32.21
C GLY A 142 18.81 -6.09 -33.05
N THR A 143 20.07 -6.34 -33.37
CA THR A 143 20.73 -5.66 -34.48
C THR A 143 20.43 -6.48 -35.71
N ASP A 144 19.88 -5.80 -36.72
CA ASP A 144 19.41 -6.31 -38.00
C ASP A 144 17.95 -6.78 -37.96
N VAL A 145 17.06 -5.82 -38.26
CA VAL A 145 15.77 -6.13 -38.87
C VAL A 145 16.12 -6.81 -40.17
N ASP A 146 15.98 -8.14 -40.21
CA ASP A 146 16.00 -8.87 -41.47
C ASP A 146 15.00 -8.17 -42.40
N ARG A 147 15.50 -7.39 -43.36
CA ARG A 147 14.71 -6.69 -44.38
C ARG A 147 14.09 -7.68 -45.37
N SER A 148 14.02 -8.97 -45.02
CA SER A 148 13.10 -9.88 -45.66
C SER A 148 11.70 -9.45 -45.21
N VAL A 149 11.04 -8.70 -46.08
CA VAL A 149 9.61 -8.41 -45.96
C VAL A 149 8.92 -9.77 -45.98
N SER A 150 8.72 -10.38 -44.81
CA SER A 150 7.81 -11.48 -44.68
C SER A 150 6.44 -10.89 -44.96
N VAL A 151 5.88 -11.21 -46.13
CA VAL A 151 4.50 -10.90 -46.51
C VAL A 151 3.55 -11.78 -45.67
N ARG A 152 3.70 -11.78 -44.34
CA ARG A 152 2.63 -12.13 -43.43
C ARG A 152 1.99 -10.82 -43.03
N GLN A 153 0.96 -10.46 -43.79
CA GLN A 153 0.01 -9.44 -43.38
C GLN A 153 -0.56 -9.87 -42.03
N GLY A 154 -0.15 -9.19 -40.95
CA GLY A 154 -0.84 -9.33 -39.68
C GLY A 154 -2.32 -9.02 -39.91
N THR A 155 -3.19 -9.97 -39.58
CA THR A 155 -4.64 -9.75 -39.64
C THR A 155 -5.02 -8.68 -38.62
N TYR A 156 -6.13 -7.96 -38.82
CA TYR A 156 -6.66 -7.01 -37.82
C TYR A 156 -6.74 -7.62 -36.40
N PHE A 157 -7.05 -8.91 -36.30
CA PHE A 157 -7.03 -9.66 -35.04
C PHE A 157 -5.65 -9.65 -34.36
N SER A 158 -4.56 -9.83 -35.09
CA SER A 158 -3.21 -9.79 -34.53
C SER A 158 -2.82 -8.40 -34.03
N LEU A 159 -3.32 -7.34 -34.67
CA LEU A 159 -3.14 -5.97 -34.17
C LEU A 159 -3.94 -5.75 -32.88
N MET A 160 -5.18 -6.22 -32.83
CA MET A 160 -6.02 -6.13 -31.64
C MET A 160 -5.38 -6.87 -30.46
N GLU A 161 -4.89 -8.09 -30.69
CA GLU A 161 -4.22 -8.92 -29.68
C GLU A 161 -2.93 -8.26 -29.18
N ALA A 162 -2.12 -7.67 -30.08
CA ALA A 162 -0.94 -6.92 -29.69
C ALA A 162 -1.29 -5.68 -28.84
N CYS A 163 -2.31 -4.90 -29.24
CA CYS A 163 -2.78 -3.75 -28.48
C CYS A 163 -3.34 -4.14 -27.10
N LEU A 164 -4.09 -5.24 -27.02
CA LEU A 164 -4.63 -5.76 -25.75
C LEU A 164 -3.50 -6.19 -24.80
N ASN A 165 -2.50 -6.93 -25.29
CA ASN A 165 -1.34 -7.33 -24.48
C ASN A 165 -0.60 -6.12 -23.89
N VAL A 166 -0.41 -5.05 -24.69
CA VAL A 166 0.22 -3.81 -24.19
C VAL A 166 -0.63 -3.15 -23.11
N LEU A 167 -1.95 -3.08 -23.29
CA LEU A 167 -2.86 -2.50 -22.29
C LEU A 167 -2.90 -3.32 -20.99
N GLU A 168 -2.95 -4.65 -21.07
CA GLU A 168 -2.91 -5.54 -19.89
C GLU A 168 -1.57 -5.42 -19.13
N GLN A 169 -0.46 -5.27 -19.86
CA GLN A 169 0.85 -5.08 -19.24
C GLN A 169 0.95 -3.73 -18.49
N GLU A 170 0.33 -2.68 -19.01
CA GLU A 170 0.24 -1.40 -18.31
C GLU A 170 -0.75 -1.46 -17.13
N LEU A 171 -1.87 -2.19 -17.26
CA LEU A 171 -2.83 -2.37 -16.17
C LEU A 171 -2.22 -3.11 -14.98
N SER A 172 -1.51 -4.22 -15.23
CA SER A 172 -0.84 -5.01 -14.19
C SER A 172 0.28 -4.24 -13.46
N ARG A 173 0.98 -3.32 -14.16
CA ARG A 173 1.92 -2.36 -13.54
C ARG A 173 1.21 -1.40 -12.60
N VAL A 174 0.01 -0.93 -12.97
CA VAL A 174 -0.78 -0.01 -12.14
C VAL A 174 -1.37 -0.73 -10.91
N GLU A 175 -1.84 -1.97 -11.03
CA GLU A 175 -2.38 -2.73 -9.89
C GLU A 175 -1.33 -3.06 -8.83
N THR A 176 -0.10 -3.36 -9.25
CA THR A 176 1.03 -3.62 -8.33
C THR A 176 1.62 -2.36 -7.72
N SER A 177 1.42 -1.21 -8.36
CA SER A 177 1.80 0.09 -7.83
C SER A 177 0.55 0.79 -7.30
N VAL A 178 0.09 0.44 -6.09
CA VAL A 178 -0.99 1.19 -5.42
C VAL A 178 -0.60 2.67 -5.42
N PRO A 179 -1.18 3.52 -6.29
CA PRO A 179 -0.77 4.90 -6.33
C PRO A 179 -1.39 5.50 -5.08
N VAL A 180 -0.55 5.78 -4.08
CA VAL A 180 -0.98 6.52 -2.90
C VAL A 180 -1.52 7.84 -3.43
N TYR A 181 -2.84 7.97 -3.47
CA TYR A 181 -3.51 9.19 -3.88
C TYR A 181 -3.18 10.26 -2.84
N ARG A 182 -2.11 11.01 -3.09
CA ARG A 182 -1.80 12.20 -2.32
C ARG A 182 -2.65 13.31 -2.90
N ILE A 183 -3.67 13.71 -2.15
CA ILE A 183 -4.32 15.00 -2.37
C ILE A 183 -3.21 16.03 -2.35
N ASN A 184 -2.93 16.66 -3.50
CA ASN A 184 -2.03 17.80 -3.54
C ASN A 184 -2.77 18.94 -2.83
N VAL A 185 -2.38 19.22 -1.58
CA VAL A 185 -2.91 20.36 -0.84
C VAL A 185 -2.03 21.55 -1.20
N PRO A 186 -2.47 22.46 -2.08
CA PRO A 186 -1.67 23.62 -2.44
C PRO A 186 -1.33 24.44 -1.19
N ALA A 187 -0.04 24.61 -0.92
CA ALA A 187 0.47 25.35 0.21
C ALA A 187 0.50 26.86 -0.13
N TYR A 188 -0.66 27.51 -0.04
CA TYR A 188 -0.76 28.96 -0.27
C TYR A 188 -0.09 29.76 0.86
N TRP A 189 0.50 30.91 0.49
CA TRP A 189 1.02 31.88 1.46
C TRP A 189 -0.11 32.42 2.34
N ARG A 190 -0.06 32.13 3.64
CA ARG A 190 -1.12 32.53 4.58
C ARG A 190 -0.90 33.96 5.06
N VAL A 191 -2.00 34.62 5.41
CA VAL A 191 -1.96 35.96 6.02
C VAL A 191 -1.18 35.96 7.34
N THR A 192 -1.28 34.90 8.13
CA THR A 192 -0.52 34.74 9.38
C THR A 192 0.98 34.71 9.16
N ASP A 193 1.42 34.03 8.11
CA ASP A 193 2.84 33.86 7.79
C ASP A 193 3.40 35.16 7.23
N ALA A 194 2.62 35.85 6.39
CA ALA A 194 2.93 37.20 5.92
C ALA A 194 3.07 38.20 7.08
N LEU A 195 2.17 38.16 8.06
CA LEU A 195 2.20 39.07 9.21
C LEU A 195 3.40 38.80 10.13
N ALA A 196 3.76 37.52 10.32
CA ALA A 196 4.97 37.14 11.06
C ALA A 196 6.24 37.68 10.37
N LEU A 197 6.34 37.49 9.06
CA LEU A 197 7.49 37.96 8.26
C LEU A 197 7.61 39.49 8.29
N VAL A 198 6.50 40.22 8.12
CA VAL A 198 6.52 41.69 8.14
C VAL A 198 6.96 42.19 9.53
N ARG A 199 6.46 41.61 10.62
CA ARG A 199 6.87 41.97 11.97
C ARG A 199 8.35 41.69 12.24
N GLU A 200 8.86 40.56 11.75
CA GLU A 200 10.28 40.23 11.85
C GLU A 200 11.16 41.26 11.11
N LYS A 201 10.76 41.67 9.91
CA LYS A 201 11.48 42.69 9.13
C LYS A 201 11.44 44.07 9.77
N ILE A 202 10.31 44.45 10.37
CA ILE A 202 10.17 45.69 11.15
C ILE A 202 11.10 45.64 12.37
N ALA A 203 11.10 44.54 13.13
CA ALA A 203 11.96 44.36 14.30
C ALA A 203 13.46 44.41 13.95
N ASN A 204 13.84 43.85 12.81
CA ASN A 204 15.23 43.83 12.33
C ASN A 204 15.65 45.16 11.67
N GLY A 205 14.79 46.18 11.61
CA GLY A 205 15.10 47.50 11.03
C GLY A 205 15.39 47.48 9.53
N THR A 206 15.09 46.37 8.84
CA THR A 206 15.33 46.18 7.40
C THR A 206 14.07 46.40 6.58
N PHE A 207 13.00 46.85 7.20
CA PHE A 207 11.74 47.14 6.53
C PHE A 207 11.82 48.45 5.73
N ARG A 208 11.89 48.34 4.40
CA ARG A 208 11.85 49.49 3.48
C ARG A 208 10.65 49.44 2.54
N ASN A 209 10.33 48.25 2.03
CA ASN A 209 9.20 48.05 1.12
C ASN A 209 8.53 46.69 1.33
N ILE A 210 7.21 46.69 1.53
CA ILE A 210 6.41 45.46 1.67
C ILE A 210 6.49 44.55 0.42
N TRP A 211 6.70 45.12 -0.77
CA TRP A 211 6.60 44.38 -2.02
C TRP A 211 7.87 43.62 -2.39
N GLU A 212 9.03 44.11 -1.95
CA GLU A 212 10.33 43.52 -2.30
C GLU A 212 10.88 42.62 -1.19
N GLU A 213 10.63 42.96 0.08
CA GLU A 213 11.31 42.33 1.22
C GLU A 213 10.40 41.44 2.08
N CYS A 214 9.08 41.59 1.95
CA CYS A 214 8.08 40.86 2.75
C CYS A 214 7.32 39.79 1.95
N MET A 215 7.84 39.40 0.78
CA MET A 215 7.32 38.29 -0.01
C MET A 215 8.17 37.03 0.21
N PRO A 216 7.56 35.84 0.28
CA PRO A 216 8.31 34.60 0.35
C PRO A 216 9.10 34.38 -0.94
N PRO A 217 10.25 33.68 -0.88
CA PRO A 217 10.90 33.17 -2.08
C PRO A 217 9.96 32.17 -2.76
N MET A 218 9.30 32.59 -3.83
CA MET A 218 8.39 31.74 -4.59
C MET A 218 9.19 30.89 -5.56
N ASP A 219 8.96 29.57 -5.54
CA ASP A 219 9.44 28.70 -6.59
C ASP A 219 8.59 28.93 -7.85
N LEU A 220 9.20 29.50 -8.89
CA LEU A 220 8.53 29.84 -10.14
C LEU A 220 8.40 28.66 -11.11
N SER A 221 8.77 27.45 -10.68
CA SER A 221 8.88 26.26 -11.54
C SER A 221 7.57 25.48 -11.69
N GLY A 222 6.54 25.76 -10.87
CA GLY A 222 5.28 25.01 -10.83
C GLY A 222 4.18 25.49 -11.81
N PRO A 223 3.17 24.64 -12.12
CA PRO A 223 2.05 24.99 -13.00
C PRO A 223 1.14 26.09 -12.43
N ASP A 224 1.08 26.26 -11.11
CA ASP A 224 0.20 27.22 -10.41
C ASP A 224 0.86 28.58 -10.10
N ARG A 225 1.97 28.92 -10.78
CA ARG A 225 2.77 30.14 -10.58
C ARG A 225 1.97 31.45 -10.47
N THR A 226 0.87 31.57 -11.22
CA THR A 226 0.06 32.79 -11.27
C THR A 226 -0.86 32.90 -10.06
N ILE A 227 -1.35 31.77 -9.54
CA ILE A 227 -2.23 31.70 -8.39
C ILE A 227 -1.40 31.92 -7.12
N ASP A 228 -0.24 31.28 -7.00
CA ASP A 228 0.66 31.44 -5.85
C ASP A 228 1.13 32.88 -5.70
N ARG A 229 1.53 33.52 -6.81
CA ARG A 229 1.93 34.93 -6.80
C ARG A 229 0.79 35.86 -6.37
N ARG A 230 -0.43 35.59 -6.82
CA ARG A 230 -1.61 36.39 -6.44
C ARG A 230 -1.97 36.19 -4.96
N ALA A 231 -1.88 34.95 -4.47
CA ALA A 231 -2.12 34.63 -3.07
C ALA A 231 -1.08 35.30 -2.16
N ALA A 232 0.20 35.28 -2.53
CA ALA A 232 1.28 35.93 -1.79
C ALA A 232 1.09 37.47 -1.72
N VAL A 233 0.75 38.09 -2.85
CA VAL A 233 0.43 39.53 -2.93
C VAL A 233 -0.77 39.86 -2.04
N ALA A 234 -1.87 39.12 -2.17
CA ALA A 234 -3.08 39.37 -1.39
C ALA A 234 -2.83 39.20 0.12
N ALA A 235 -2.14 38.14 0.54
CA ALA A 235 -1.88 37.87 1.95
C ALA A 235 -0.96 38.92 2.59
N THR A 236 0.08 39.36 1.89
CA THR A 236 1.01 40.40 2.39
C THR A 236 0.35 41.78 2.42
N PHE A 237 -0.51 42.08 1.44
CA PHE A 237 -1.30 43.31 1.44
C PHE A 237 -2.28 43.35 2.64
N VAL A 238 -3.01 42.25 2.87
CA VAL A 238 -3.91 42.14 4.02
C VAL A 238 -3.14 42.21 5.34
N ALA A 239 -1.97 41.58 5.44
CA ALA A 239 -1.10 41.69 6.61
C ALA A 239 -0.65 43.14 6.87
N GLY A 240 -0.31 43.90 5.80
CA GLY A 240 0.00 45.32 5.91
C GLY A 240 -1.16 46.15 6.43
N LEU A 241 -2.38 45.93 5.92
CA LEU A 241 -3.59 46.60 6.41
C LEU A 241 -3.90 46.24 7.86
N GLU A 242 -3.64 45.00 8.26
CA GLU A 242 -3.84 44.53 9.63
C GLU A 242 -2.88 45.22 10.62
N LEU A 243 -1.63 45.49 10.21
CA LEU A 243 -0.68 46.26 11.02
C LEU A 243 -1.07 47.73 11.16
N VAL A 244 -1.58 48.34 10.09
CA VAL A 244 -2.13 49.71 10.15
C VAL A 244 -3.34 49.75 11.08
N ARG A 245 -4.22 48.74 11.01
CA ARG A 245 -5.39 48.61 11.89
C ARG A 245 -4.99 48.47 13.36
N GLN A 246 -3.85 47.84 13.65
CA GLN A 246 -3.32 47.64 15.00
C GLN A 246 -2.52 48.84 15.53
N GLY A 247 -2.21 49.83 14.68
CA GLY A 247 -1.45 51.02 15.05
C GLY A 247 0.07 50.83 15.03
N ASP A 248 0.56 49.68 14.56
CA ASP A 248 1.99 49.36 14.44
C ASP A 248 2.65 49.97 13.19
N ALA A 249 1.83 50.47 12.25
CA ALA A 249 2.28 51.13 11.03
C ALA A 249 1.41 52.35 10.68
N SER A 250 2.04 53.42 10.19
CA SER A 250 1.35 54.61 9.67
C SER A 250 1.40 54.64 8.15
N ILE A 251 0.28 54.94 7.50
CA ILE A 251 0.22 55.16 6.05
C ILE A 251 0.53 56.63 5.79
N ASP A 252 1.81 56.99 5.65
CA ASP A 252 2.20 58.20 4.94
C ASP A 252 2.69 57.81 3.54
N THR A 253 1.86 58.10 2.54
CA THR A 253 2.05 57.89 1.09
C THR A 253 2.18 56.44 0.60
N VAL A 254 1.04 55.83 0.19
CA VAL A 254 1.04 54.66 -0.71
C VAL A 254 0.82 55.16 -2.14
N VAL A 255 1.88 55.20 -2.94
CA VAL A 255 1.77 55.33 -4.40
C VAL A 255 1.71 53.93 -4.98
N PHE A 256 0.56 53.54 -5.52
CA PHE A 256 0.44 52.33 -6.32
C PHE A 256 1.06 52.59 -7.69
N PRO A 257 2.07 51.80 -8.13
CA PRO A 257 2.46 51.82 -9.52
C PRO A 257 1.30 51.24 -10.34
N MET A 258 0.61 52.10 -11.07
CA MET A 258 -0.41 51.72 -12.03
C MET A 258 0.26 51.27 -13.33
N ALA A 259 -0.05 50.02 -13.73
CA ALA A 259 0.16 49.36 -15.03
C ALA A 259 1.59 49.22 -15.55
#